data_AF-A0A6C0HYU6-F1
#
_entry.id   AF-A0A6C0HYU6-F1
#
_cell.length_a   1.000
_cell.length_b   1.000
_cell.length_c   1.000
_cell.angle_alpha   90.00
_cell.angle_beta   90.00
_cell.angle_gamma   90.00
#
_symmetry.space_group_name_H-M   'P 1'
#
loop_
_entity.id
_entity.type
_entity.pdbx_description
1 polymer ?
#
loop_
_entity_poly.entity_id
_entity_poly.type
_entity_poly.pdbx_seq_one_letter_code
_entity_poly.pdbx_strand_id
1 'polypeptide(L)'
;MRWNTFIILLMIFIIIIFLFYDKETFETETVPPIPITFHSFWGDVNNDLTIVNLFRSILPSKNYNEIQVYSVFGGGPSIKDPNVLYVQFSGERHYHDPQGFDINFIPAIPDDTNKVVVFPYSAFQTLINAVSPEYNINRFLEPRKYQNPEKFCLFSVGNGSNSQRNHFFQELCTYKKVDSCGSHMNNLGMNCPGGHSSPEYLDFISHYKFMICFENSSQPNYYTEKLMNAYYGGTIPIYWGDPLIFDKVNPDAILYLKPEFTKDDVNDLISEIRRLDNDDDAYRKKHSCPLFKNGQLPDCFDIDKIRKLVEMKIS
;
A
#
# COMPACT_ATOMS: atom_id res chain seq x y z
N MET A 1 -1.96 -47.47 -56.74
CA MET A 1 -3.16 -47.27 -55.87
C MET A 1 -3.02 -47.79 -54.43
N ARG A 2 -2.15 -48.77 -54.10
CA ARG A 2 -2.07 -49.33 -52.72
C ARG A 2 -1.26 -48.52 -51.69
N TRP A 3 -0.38 -47.61 -52.11
CA TRP A 3 0.46 -46.82 -51.20
C TRP A 3 -0.28 -45.67 -50.51
N ASN A 4 -1.28 -45.05 -51.17
CA ASN A 4 -2.05 -43.95 -50.57
C ASN A 4 -2.93 -44.40 -49.41
N THR A 5 -3.47 -45.63 -49.45
CA THR A 5 -4.36 -46.13 -48.39
C THR A 5 -3.61 -46.38 -47.08
N PHE A 6 -2.33 -46.81 -47.15
CA PHE A 6 -1.51 -47.07 -45.96
C PHE A 6 -1.09 -45.77 -45.26
N ILE A 7 -0.74 -44.74 -46.03
CA ILE A 7 -0.39 -43.41 -45.49
C ILE A 7 -1.61 -42.75 -44.82
N ILE A 8 -2.79 -42.87 -45.42
CA ILE A 8 -4.03 -42.34 -44.84
C ILE A 8 -4.37 -43.05 -43.53
N LEU A 9 -4.23 -44.38 -43.48
CA LEU A 9 -4.47 -45.15 -42.25
C LEU A 9 -3.46 -44.80 -41.15
N LEU A 10 -2.18 -44.58 -41.49
CA LEU A 10 -1.16 -44.18 -40.53
C LEU A 10 -1.42 -42.76 -39.99
N MET A 11 -1.84 -41.82 -40.84
CA MET A 11 -2.22 -40.47 -40.42
C MET A 11 -3.45 -40.47 -39.53
N ILE A 12 -4.48 -41.29 -39.84
CA ILE A 12 -5.66 -41.43 -38.99
C ILE A 12 -5.27 -42.04 -37.63
N PHE A 13 -4.37 -43.02 -37.60
CA PHE A 13 -3.90 -43.62 -36.35
C PHE A 13 -3.11 -42.63 -35.49
N ILE A 14 -2.25 -41.79 -36.08
CA ILE A 14 -1.51 -40.73 -35.38
C ILE A 14 -2.47 -39.65 -34.86
N ILE A 15 -3.47 -39.24 -35.66
CA ILE A 15 -4.49 -38.27 -35.23
C ILE A 15 -5.34 -38.84 -34.08
N ILE A 16 -5.69 -40.13 -34.13
CA ILE A 16 -6.38 -40.81 -33.02
C ILE A 16 -5.49 -40.82 -31.78
N ILE A 17 -4.21 -41.17 -31.88
CA ILE A 17 -3.28 -41.11 -30.73
C ILE A 17 -3.23 -39.68 -30.18
N PHE A 18 -3.13 -38.64 -31.00
CA PHE A 18 -3.15 -37.25 -30.52
C PHE A 18 -4.49 -36.87 -29.88
N LEU A 19 -5.63 -37.30 -30.44
CA LEU A 19 -6.97 -37.06 -29.87
C LEU A 19 -7.22 -37.80 -28.55
N PHE A 20 -6.52 -38.91 -28.31
CA PHE A 20 -6.57 -39.66 -27.04
C PHE A 20 -5.48 -39.23 -26.05
N TYR A 21 -4.33 -38.75 -26.52
CA TYR A 21 -3.25 -38.21 -25.66
C TYR A 21 -3.64 -36.86 -25.05
N ASP A 22 -4.46 -36.06 -25.75
CA ASP A 22 -4.92 -34.75 -25.28
C ASP A 22 -6.16 -34.84 -24.34
N LYS A 23 -6.63 -36.06 -24.02
CA LYS A 23 -7.77 -36.31 -23.13
C LYS A 23 -7.42 -36.90 -21.77
N GLU A 24 -6.16 -37.21 -21.52
CA GLU A 24 -5.68 -37.34 -20.14
C GLU A 24 -5.26 -35.95 -19.65
N THR A 25 -6.26 -35.12 -19.36
CA THR A 25 -6.09 -34.09 -18.34
C THR A 25 -5.73 -34.85 -17.07
N PHE A 26 -4.44 -34.90 -16.75
CA PHE A 26 -4.01 -35.11 -15.39
C PHE A 26 -4.67 -33.99 -14.58
N GLU A 27 -5.84 -34.27 -13.99
CA GLU A 27 -6.28 -33.59 -12.79
C GLU A 27 -5.20 -33.89 -11.76
N THR A 28 -4.15 -33.06 -11.74
CA THR A 28 -3.31 -32.98 -10.55
C THR A 28 -4.30 -32.62 -9.45
N GLU A 29 -4.55 -33.55 -8.52
CA GLU A 29 -5.27 -33.25 -7.29
C GLU A 29 -4.57 -32.04 -6.67
N THR A 30 -5.10 -30.86 -6.90
CA THR A 30 -4.56 -29.64 -6.32
C THR A 30 -4.89 -29.76 -4.85
N VAL A 31 -3.89 -30.08 -4.03
CA VAL A 31 -4.02 -30.03 -2.57
C VAL A 31 -4.70 -28.71 -2.24
N PRO A 32 -5.86 -28.72 -1.56
CA PRO A 32 -6.60 -27.51 -1.30
C PRO A 32 -5.68 -26.53 -0.56
N PRO A 33 -5.73 -25.23 -0.90
CA PRO A 33 -4.85 -24.25 -0.28
C PRO A 33 -5.08 -24.22 1.24
N ILE A 34 -4.00 -24.04 2.00
CA ILE A 34 -4.06 -23.92 3.46
C ILE A 34 -5.08 -22.83 3.85
N PRO A 35 -6.01 -23.11 4.79
CA PRO A 35 -6.93 -22.11 5.32
C PRO A 35 -6.20 -20.93 5.95
N ILE A 36 -6.71 -19.71 5.70
CA ILE A 36 -6.22 -18.49 6.35
C ILE A 36 -7.40 -17.84 7.07
N THR A 37 -7.27 -17.67 8.37
CA THR A 37 -8.29 -17.06 9.24
C THR A 37 -7.80 -15.71 9.74
N PHE A 38 -8.62 -14.67 9.63
CA PHE A 38 -8.34 -13.31 10.07
C PHE A 38 -9.11 -12.99 11.35
N HIS A 39 -8.40 -12.50 12.37
CA HIS A 39 -8.94 -12.20 13.70
C HIS A 39 -8.98 -10.70 13.98
N SER A 40 -10.17 -10.23 14.41
CA SER A 40 -10.42 -8.86 14.89
C SER A 40 -10.13 -7.76 13.87
N PHE A 41 -10.21 -8.05 12.58
CA PHE A 41 -10.16 -7.04 11.53
C PHE A 41 -11.49 -6.29 11.41
N TRP A 42 -11.44 -5.04 10.94
CA TRP A 42 -12.64 -4.29 10.58
C TRP A 42 -13.24 -4.85 9.29
N GLY A 43 -14.55 -5.12 9.30
CA GLY A 43 -15.25 -5.67 8.15
C GLY A 43 -15.08 -7.19 8.00
N ASP A 44 -15.59 -7.73 6.90
CA ASP A 44 -15.62 -9.17 6.64
C ASP A 44 -14.39 -9.65 5.85
N VAL A 45 -13.21 -9.42 6.41
CA VAL A 45 -11.91 -9.70 5.74
C VAL A 45 -11.74 -11.18 5.38
N ASN A 46 -12.36 -12.10 6.14
CA ASN A 46 -12.30 -13.53 5.83
C ASN A 46 -12.95 -13.88 4.48
N ASN A 47 -13.90 -13.06 4.01
CA ASN A 47 -14.55 -13.22 2.72
C ASN A 47 -13.98 -12.29 1.63
N ASP A 48 -12.99 -11.45 1.96
CA ASP A 48 -12.30 -10.60 0.98
C ASP A 48 -11.18 -11.40 0.29
N LEU A 49 -11.50 -11.96 -0.88
CA LEU A 49 -10.54 -12.74 -1.66
C LEU A 49 -9.29 -11.95 -2.05
N THR A 50 -9.34 -10.63 -2.16
CA THR A 50 -8.17 -9.81 -2.48
C THR A 50 -7.16 -9.86 -1.33
N ILE A 51 -7.63 -9.62 -0.11
CA ILE A 51 -6.78 -9.67 1.08
C ILE A 51 -6.28 -11.09 1.35
N VAL A 52 -7.18 -12.07 1.28
CA VAL A 52 -6.84 -13.49 1.48
C VAL A 52 -5.78 -13.94 0.46
N ASN A 53 -5.91 -13.56 -0.81
CA ASN A 53 -4.93 -13.91 -1.84
C ASN A 53 -3.61 -13.18 -1.68
N LEU A 54 -3.60 -11.91 -1.22
CA LEU A 54 -2.36 -11.22 -0.88
C LEU A 54 -1.57 -11.98 0.17
N PHE A 55 -2.20 -12.32 1.31
CA PHE A 55 -1.51 -13.07 2.37
C PHE A 55 -1.09 -14.47 1.90
N ARG A 56 -1.94 -15.17 1.15
CA ARG A 56 -1.57 -16.46 0.54
C ARG A 56 -0.37 -16.35 -0.39
N SER A 57 -0.19 -15.21 -1.06
CA SER A 57 0.92 -15.01 -1.99
C SER A 57 2.25 -14.72 -1.29
N ILE A 58 2.26 -14.28 -0.02
CA ILE A 58 3.48 -13.91 0.71
C ILE A 58 3.83 -14.86 1.86
N LEU A 59 2.87 -15.70 2.28
CA LEU A 59 3.05 -16.67 3.36
C LEU A 59 3.34 -18.08 2.82
N PRO A 60 4.07 -18.92 3.58
CA PRO A 60 4.34 -20.29 3.19
C PRO A 60 3.06 -21.13 3.11
N SER A 61 3.03 -22.06 2.15
CA SER A 61 1.94 -23.02 1.99
C SER A 61 2.31 -24.45 2.44
N LYS A 62 3.43 -24.64 3.15
CA LYS A 62 3.95 -25.94 3.59
C LYS A 62 4.21 -25.91 5.09
N ASN A 63 4.21 -27.10 5.71
CA ASN A 63 4.51 -27.33 7.13
C ASN A 63 3.46 -26.84 8.14
N TYR A 64 2.35 -26.26 7.70
CA TYR A 64 1.25 -25.82 8.54
C TYR A 64 -0.08 -26.37 8.03
N ASN A 65 -1.04 -26.55 8.93
CA ASN A 65 -2.41 -26.95 8.62
C ASN A 65 -3.34 -25.74 8.48
N GLU A 66 -3.00 -24.61 9.11
CA GLU A 66 -3.74 -23.36 9.10
C GLU A 66 -2.79 -22.17 9.28
N ILE A 67 -3.19 -21.00 8.77
CA ILE A 67 -2.59 -19.71 9.06
C ILE A 67 -3.61 -18.85 9.80
N GLN A 68 -3.21 -18.26 10.93
CA GLN A 68 -4.06 -17.32 11.68
C GLN A 68 -3.41 -15.93 11.68
N VAL A 69 -4.08 -14.96 11.07
CA VAL A 69 -3.64 -13.57 10.97
C VAL A 69 -4.40 -12.73 11.99
N TYR A 70 -3.67 -12.07 12.89
CA TYR A 70 -4.22 -11.25 13.95
C TYR A 70 -3.96 -9.78 13.68
N SER A 71 -5.00 -8.96 13.87
CA SER A 71 -4.84 -7.51 13.91
C SER A 71 -4.53 -7.00 15.32
N VAL A 72 -4.08 -5.75 15.41
CA VAL A 72 -3.84 -5.06 16.69
C VAL A 72 -5.13 -4.79 17.49
N PHE A 73 -6.31 -4.85 16.87
CA PHE A 73 -7.57 -4.46 17.53
C PHE A 73 -8.16 -5.57 18.42
N GLY A 74 -7.62 -6.78 18.35
CA GLY A 74 -7.97 -7.92 19.21
C GLY A 74 -6.82 -8.35 20.11
N GLY A 75 -7.02 -9.47 20.82
CA GLY A 75 -5.91 -10.17 21.47
C GLY A 75 -5.05 -10.93 20.46
N GLY A 76 -3.81 -11.25 20.83
CA GLY A 76 -2.97 -12.21 20.11
C GLY A 76 -3.28 -13.66 20.49
N PRO A 77 -2.52 -14.64 19.95
CA PRO A 77 -2.67 -16.04 20.31
C PRO A 77 -2.30 -16.27 21.77
N SER A 78 -3.19 -16.94 22.52
CA SER A 78 -2.94 -17.27 23.93
C SER A 78 -2.01 -18.47 24.12
N ILE A 79 -2.11 -19.45 23.21
CA ILE A 79 -1.28 -20.68 23.18
C ILE A 79 -1.03 -20.99 21.70
N LYS A 80 0.23 -21.26 21.33
CA LYS A 80 0.60 -21.62 19.96
C LYS A 80 0.54 -23.13 19.74
N ASP A 81 -0.14 -23.55 18.68
CA ASP A 81 -0.04 -24.90 18.10
C ASP A 81 1.12 -24.95 17.09
N PRO A 82 2.06 -25.91 17.18
CA PRO A 82 3.15 -26.06 16.22
C PRO A 82 2.73 -26.24 14.75
N ASN A 83 1.48 -26.66 14.49
CA ASN A 83 0.94 -26.85 13.14
C ASN A 83 0.19 -25.62 12.60
N VAL A 84 0.14 -24.52 13.35
CA VAL A 84 -0.52 -23.27 12.94
C VAL A 84 0.54 -22.17 12.83
N LEU A 85 0.52 -21.44 11.72
CA LEU A 85 1.36 -20.25 11.57
C LEU A 85 0.64 -19.03 12.15
N TYR A 86 1.20 -18.44 13.20
CA TYR A 86 0.66 -17.25 13.85
C TYR A 86 1.29 -15.98 13.28
N VAL A 87 0.47 -15.19 12.60
CA VAL A 87 0.87 -13.98 11.90
C VAL A 87 0.28 -12.76 12.60
N GLN A 88 1.10 -11.76 12.90
CA GLN A 88 0.60 -10.44 13.25
C GLN A 88 0.61 -9.54 12.01
N PHE A 89 -0.45 -8.76 11.83
CA PHE A 89 -0.49 -7.64 10.89
C PHE A 89 -1.01 -6.40 11.60
N SER A 90 -0.32 -5.27 11.45
CA SER A 90 -0.83 -3.98 11.89
C SER A 90 -0.47 -2.88 10.89
N GLY A 91 -1.47 -2.17 10.41
CA GLY A 91 -1.30 -0.89 9.71
C GLY A 91 -1.29 0.32 10.64
N GLU A 92 -1.47 0.10 11.95
CA GLU A 92 -1.53 1.15 12.96
C GLU A 92 -0.15 1.48 13.53
N ARG A 93 -0.07 2.59 14.27
CA ARG A 93 1.12 2.97 15.06
C ARG A 93 1.38 2.07 16.28
N HIS A 94 0.51 1.10 16.49
CA HIS A 94 0.57 0.15 17.59
C HIS A 94 0.55 -1.26 17.03
N TYR A 95 1.15 -2.18 17.76
CA TYR A 95 1.17 -3.60 17.49
C TYR A 95 1.45 -4.32 18.81
N HIS A 96 1.11 -5.60 18.87
CA HIS A 96 1.42 -6.49 19.99
C HIS A 96 2.91 -6.80 20.03
N ASP A 97 3.38 -7.33 21.17
CA ASP A 97 4.75 -7.85 21.30
C ASP A 97 5.05 -8.87 20.18
N PRO A 98 6.05 -8.59 19.30
CA PRO A 98 6.38 -9.47 18.18
C PRO A 98 6.74 -10.90 18.57
N GLN A 99 7.17 -11.14 19.82
CA GLN A 99 7.51 -12.49 20.29
C GLN A 99 6.30 -13.42 20.41
N GLY A 100 5.10 -12.84 20.54
CA GLY A 100 3.83 -13.59 20.56
C GLY A 100 3.47 -14.24 19.22
N PHE A 101 4.20 -13.95 18.15
CA PHE A 101 3.89 -14.39 16.78
C PHE A 101 5.09 -15.08 16.14
N ASP A 102 4.86 -15.78 15.04
CA ASP A 102 5.92 -16.45 14.27
C ASP A 102 6.49 -15.51 13.21
N ILE A 103 5.65 -14.65 12.66
CA ILE A 103 6.04 -13.58 11.74
C ILE A 103 5.15 -12.34 11.94
N ASN A 104 5.73 -11.15 11.80
CA ASN A 104 5.08 -9.88 12.11
C ASN A 104 5.19 -8.91 10.92
N PHE A 105 4.06 -8.53 10.35
CA PHE A 105 3.93 -7.51 9.29
C PHE A 105 3.51 -6.18 9.91
N ILE A 106 4.49 -5.36 10.29
CA ILE A 106 4.27 -4.16 11.10
C ILE A 106 5.18 -2.99 10.67
N PRO A 107 4.79 -1.72 10.91
CA PRO A 107 5.60 -0.54 10.63
C PRO A 107 6.62 -0.29 11.75
N ALA A 108 7.48 -1.27 12.02
CA ALA A 108 8.51 -1.17 13.05
C ALA A 108 9.91 -0.95 12.43
N ILE A 109 10.88 -0.56 13.25
CA ILE A 109 12.29 -0.77 12.90
C ILE A 109 12.54 -2.29 13.01
N PRO A 110 13.16 -2.93 11.99
CA PRO A 110 13.57 -4.32 12.13
C PRO A 110 14.44 -4.50 13.38
N ASP A 111 14.07 -5.43 14.24
CA ASP A 111 14.91 -5.87 15.35
C ASP A 111 15.69 -7.14 14.96
N ASP A 112 16.71 -7.46 15.74
CA ASP A 112 17.55 -8.64 15.53
C ASP A 112 16.79 -9.96 15.78
N THR A 113 15.51 -9.92 16.18
CA THR A 113 14.71 -11.12 16.49
C THR A 113 14.34 -11.93 15.25
N ASN A 114 14.71 -11.45 14.07
CA ASN A 114 14.41 -12.03 12.75
C ASN A 114 12.92 -12.17 12.41
N LYS A 115 11.96 -11.89 13.30
CA LYS A 115 10.52 -12.15 13.05
C LYS A 115 9.74 -10.98 12.47
N VAL A 116 10.38 -9.83 12.25
CA VAL A 116 9.72 -8.62 11.71
C VAL A 116 9.94 -8.50 10.20
N VAL A 117 8.85 -8.33 9.47
CA VAL A 117 8.79 -7.85 8.09
C VAL A 117 8.22 -6.44 8.13
N VAL A 118 9.02 -5.45 7.71
CA VAL A 118 8.56 -4.06 7.67
C VAL A 118 7.47 -3.93 6.61
N PHE A 119 6.23 -3.79 7.07
CA PHE A 119 5.07 -3.80 6.19
C PHE A 119 4.10 -2.68 6.58
N PRO A 120 4.36 -1.46 6.09
CA PRO A 120 3.53 -0.29 6.38
C PRO A 120 2.17 -0.41 5.71
N TYR A 121 1.17 0.30 6.24
CA TYR A 121 -0.17 0.27 5.68
C TYR A 121 -0.24 0.77 4.23
N SER A 122 0.65 1.69 3.85
CA SER A 122 0.82 2.14 2.46
C SER A 122 1.12 0.99 1.50
N ALA A 123 1.99 0.05 1.90
CA ALA A 123 2.35 -1.13 1.12
C ALA A 123 1.17 -2.08 0.99
N PHE A 124 0.53 -2.41 2.12
CA PHE A 124 -0.68 -3.23 2.13
C PHE A 124 -1.76 -2.67 1.21
N GLN A 125 -2.13 -1.40 1.38
CA GLN A 125 -3.17 -0.75 0.57
C GLN A 125 -2.80 -0.71 -0.91
N THR A 126 -1.54 -0.44 -1.23
CA THR A 126 -1.07 -0.39 -2.62
C THR A 126 -1.14 -1.76 -3.28
N LEU A 127 -0.73 -2.82 -2.58
CA LEU A 127 -0.74 -4.19 -3.09
C LEU A 127 -2.16 -4.73 -3.29
N ILE A 128 -3.08 -4.46 -2.36
CA ILE A 128 -4.49 -4.86 -2.56
C ILE A 128 -5.14 -4.07 -3.70
N ASN A 129 -4.79 -2.79 -3.89
CA ASN A 129 -5.34 -2.00 -4.99
C ASN A 129 -4.78 -2.46 -6.36
N ALA A 130 -3.53 -2.91 -6.41
CA ALA A 130 -2.84 -3.33 -7.64
C ALA A 130 -3.43 -4.59 -8.29
N VAL A 131 -4.39 -5.27 -7.67
CA VAL A 131 -5.17 -6.32 -8.34
C VAL A 131 -6.15 -5.74 -9.37
N SER A 132 -6.55 -4.48 -9.21
CA SER A 132 -7.38 -3.78 -10.18
C SER A 132 -6.55 -3.41 -11.41
N PRO A 133 -7.00 -3.72 -12.64
CA PRO A 133 -6.28 -3.36 -13.86
C PRO A 133 -6.16 -1.84 -14.05
N GLU A 134 -7.02 -1.06 -13.40
CA GLU A 134 -6.99 0.41 -13.41
C GLU A 134 -5.93 0.98 -12.46
N TYR A 135 -5.41 0.16 -11.53
CA TYR A 135 -4.40 0.55 -10.57
C TYR A 135 -3.02 0.04 -10.99
N ASN A 136 -2.23 0.91 -11.64
CA ASN A 136 -0.88 0.58 -12.05
C ASN A 136 0.14 1.07 -11.01
N ILE A 137 0.69 0.13 -10.22
CA ILE A 137 1.71 0.41 -9.20
C ILE A 137 2.98 1.08 -9.78
N ASN A 138 3.31 0.86 -11.05
CA ASN A 138 4.48 1.48 -11.68
C ASN A 138 4.34 2.99 -11.84
N ARG A 139 3.15 3.57 -11.68
CA ARG A 139 2.96 5.03 -11.65
C ARG A 139 3.77 5.71 -10.55
N PHE A 140 4.17 5.01 -9.50
CA PHE A 140 5.06 5.55 -8.47
C PHE A 140 6.53 5.69 -8.92
N LEU A 141 6.91 5.02 -10.02
CA LEU A 141 8.26 5.00 -10.58
C LEU A 141 8.39 5.92 -11.80
N GLU A 142 7.27 6.32 -12.40
CA GLU A 142 7.23 7.10 -13.62
C GLU A 142 6.97 8.59 -13.33
N PRO A 143 7.49 9.50 -14.18
CA PRO A 143 7.11 10.89 -14.11
C PRO A 143 5.60 11.08 -14.27
N ARG A 144 4.98 11.89 -13.39
CA ARG A 144 3.54 12.17 -13.50
C ARG A 144 3.27 13.08 -14.68
N LYS A 145 2.20 12.75 -15.42
CA LYS A 145 1.62 13.68 -16.40
C LYS A 145 1.00 14.84 -15.63
N TYR A 146 1.37 16.06 -15.98
CA TYR A 146 0.81 17.26 -15.38
C TYR A 146 -0.71 17.31 -15.63
N GLN A 147 -1.46 17.42 -14.54
CA GLN A 147 -2.89 17.71 -14.55
C GLN A 147 -3.01 19.13 -14.00
N ASN A 148 -3.56 20.06 -14.78
CA ASN A 148 -3.69 21.48 -14.41
C ASN A 148 -4.72 21.62 -13.27
N PRO A 149 -4.30 21.69 -12.00
CA PRO A 149 -5.22 21.60 -10.88
C PRO A 149 -5.78 22.99 -10.55
N GLU A 150 -7.07 23.08 -10.30
CA GLU A 150 -7.77 24.37 -10.10
C GLU A 150 -7.81 24.80 -8.63
N LYS A 151 -7.67 23.86 -7.70
CA LYS A 151 -7.78 24.08 -6.26
C LYS A 151 -6.41 24.07 -5.59
N PHE A 152 -6.31 24.78 -4.47
CA PHE A 152 -5.04 24.95 -3.77
C PHE A 152 -4.60 23.70 -3.00
N CYS A 153 -5.27 23.38 -1.90
CA CYS A 153 -4.81 22.33 -1.01
C CYS A 153 -5.99 21.58 -0.39
N LEU A 154 -5.86 20.26 -0.30
CA LEU A 154 -6.84 19.39 0.35
C LEU A 154 -6.36 18.92 1.73
N PHE A 155 -7.29 18.85 2.67
CA PHE A 155 -7.17 18.21 3.97
C PHE A 155 -8.27 17.14 4.13
N SER A 156 -7.89 15.87 4.05
CA SER A 156 -8.81 14.73 4.12
C SER A 156 -8.57 13.95 5.42
N VAL A 157 -9.18 14.40 6.52
CA VAL A 157 -8.92 13.85 7.85
C VAL A 157 -10.21 13.66 8.64
N GLY A 158 -10.45 12.42 9.10
CA GLY A 158 -11.57 12.13 10.00
C GLY A 158 -11.21 12.19 11.50
N ASN A 159 -9.95 11.89 11.84
CA ASN A 159 -9.48 11.85 13.23
C ASN A 159 -8.86 13.19 13.65
N GLY A 160 -9.45 13.87 14.63
CA GLY A 160 -8.95 15.15 15.12
C GLY A 160 -7.85 15.10 16.19
N SER A 161 -7.38 13.93 16.61
CA SER A 161 -6.55 13.80 17.81
C SER A 161 -5.10 14.28 17.68
N ASN A 162 -4.57 14.44 16.47
CA ASN A 162 -3.18 14.85 16.25
C ASN A 162 -3.04 16.38 16.22
N SER A 163 -2.41 16.96 17.25
CA SER A 163 -2.24 18.41 17.40
C SER A 163 -1.29 19.02 16.37
N GLN A 164 -0.21 18.33 15.99
CA GLN A 164 0.78 18.83 15.02
C GLN A 164 0.17 19.02 13.63
N ARG A 165 -0.62 18.04 13.18
CA ARG A 165 -1.39 18.10 11.93
C ARG A 165 -2.42 19.23 11.95
N ASN A 166 -3.17 19.34 13.05
CA ASN A 166 -4.18 20.39 13.20
C ASN A 166 -3.54 21.79 13.18
N HIS A 167 -2.40 21.94 13.86
CA HIS A 167 -1.64 23.18 13.86
C HIS A 167 -1.13 23.53 12.46
N PHE A 168 -0.50 22.60 11.75
CA PHE A 168 -0.03 22.84 10.38
C PHE A 168 -1.17 23.22 9.42
N PHE A 169 -2.32 22.54 9.49
CA PHE A 169 -3.51 22.91 8.72
C PHE A 169 -3.93 24.36 8.98
N GLN A 170 -4.00 24.78 10.25
CA GLN A 170 -4.37 26.14 10.63
C GLN A 170 -3.35 27.17 10.15
N GLU A 171 -2.05 26.91 10.31
CA GLU A 171 -0.98 27.80 9.82
C GLU A 171 -1.03 27.95 8.31
N LEU A 172 -1.22 26.86 7.56
CA LEU A 172 -1.33 26.93 6.10
C LEU A 172 -2.58 27.71 5.65
N CYS A 173 -3.68 27.63 6.39
CA CYS A 173 -4.88 28.44 6.13
C CYS A 173 -4.65 29.95 6.28
N THR A 174 -3.60 30.40 6.99
CA THR A 174 -3.24 31.82 7.06
C THR A 174 -2.68 32.35 5.74
N TYR A 175 -2.12 31.47 4.91
CA TYR A 175 -1.64 31.81 3.57
C TYR A 175 -2.78 31.77 2.53
N LYS A 176 -3.50 30.65 2.45
CA LYS A 176 -4.59 30.44 1.47
C LYS A 176 -5.52 29.36 1.99
N LYS A 177 -6.83 29.46 1.68
CA LYS A 177 -7.84 28.51 2.15
C LYS A 177 -7.46 27.07 1.76
N VAL A 178 -7.33 26.20 2.75
CA VAL A 178 -7.22 24.75 2.58
C VAL A 178 -8.63 24.16 2.66
N ASP A 179 -9.05 23.44 1.64
CA ASP A 179 -10.34 22.75 1.65
C ASP A 179 -10.25 21.49 2.51
N SER A 180 -11.27 21.21 3.32
CA SER A 180 -11.34 20.04 4.16
C SER A 180 -12.64 19.26 3.91
N CYS A 181 -12.48 17.99 3.51
CA CYS A 181 -13.60 17.07 3.24
C CYS A 181 -13.73 15.94 4.29
N GLY A 182 -12.78 15.79 5.20
CA GLY A 182 -12.92 14.81 6.27
C GLY A 182 -13.94 15.26 7.31
N SER A 183 -14.33 14.39 8.26
CA SER A 183 -15.23 14.79 9.35
C SER A 183 -14.60 15.79 10.32
N HIS A 184 -13.27 15.90 10.35
CA HIS A 184 -12.54 16.87 11.18
C HIS A 184 -12.24 18.16 10.40
N MET A 185 -12.56 19.30 11.01
CA MET A 185 -12.35 20.64 10.42
C MET A 185 -12.97 20.80 9.02
N ASN A 186 -14.06 20.09 8.72
CA ASN A 186 -14.73 20.14 7.42
C ASN A 186 -15.16 21.57 7.08
N ASN A 187 -14.88 22.03 5.86
CA ASN A 187 -15.30 23.35 5.38
C ASN A 187 -15.87 23.32 3.94
N LEU A 188 -16.17 22.12 3.44
CA LEU A 188 -16.78 21.90 2.13
C LEU A 188 -18.28 21.59 2.21
N GLY A 189 -18.80 21.29 3.41
CA GLY A 189 -20.21 20.91 3.59
C GLY A 189 -20.54 19.52 3.02
N MET A 190 -19.51 18.74 2.66
CA MET A 190 -19.61 17.37 2.18
C MET A 190 -18.43 16.56 2.71
N ASN A 191 -18.63 15.25 2.84
CA ASN A 191 -17.55 14.31 3.10
C ASN A 191 -16.74 14.07 1.83
N CYS A 192 -15.51 13.57 1.98
CA CYS A 192 -14.72 13.09 0.84
C CYS A 192 -15.52 12.04 0.06
N PRO A 193 -15.54 12.10 -1.29
CA PRO A 193 -16.28 11.14 -2.08
C PRO A 193 -15.59 9.78 -2.05
N GLY A 194 -16.40 8.71 -2.12
CA GLY A 194 -15.91 7.35 -2.22
C GLY A 194 -15.15 6.84 -0.99
N GLY A 195 -14.53 5.68 -1.16
CA GLY A 195 -13.61 5.09 -0.18
C GLY A 195 -12.17 5.54 -0.41
N HIS A 196 -11.29 5.29 0.56
CA HIS A 196 -9.86 5.54 0.35
C HIS A 196 -9.34 4.77 -0.86
N SER A 197 -8.56 5.44 -1.70
CA SER A 197 -8.03 4.92 -2.97
C SER A 197 -9.08 4.58 -4.04
N SER A 198 -10.37 4.89 -3.84
CA SER A 198 -11.38 4.66 -4.88
C SER A 198 -11.17 5.62 -6.06
N PRO A 199 -11.64 5.26 -7.27
CA PRO A 199 -11.55 6.15 -8.43
C PRO A 199 -12.16 7.53 -8.18
N GLU A 200 -13.29 7.62 -7.49
CA GLU A 200 -13.97 8.89 -7.16
C GLU A 200 -13.13 9.74 -6.21
N TYR A 201 -12.47 9.11 -5.24
CA TYR A 201 -11.59 9.82 -4.30
C TYR A 201 -10.32 10.33 -4.99
N LEU A 202 -9.72 9.50 -5.85
CA LEU A 202 -8.53 9.86 -6.61
C LEU A 202 -8.81 10.97 -7.64
N ASP A 203 -9.95 10.91 -8.32
CA ASP A 203 -10.43 11.97 -9.21
C ASP A 203 -10.66 13.27 -8.44
N PHE A 204 -11.31 13.22 -7.28
CA PHE A 204 -11.50 14.39 -6.42
C PHE A 204 -10.17 15.02 -5.97
N ILE A 205 -9.19 14.20 -5.59
CA ILE A 205 -7.84 14.67 -5.22
C ILE A 205 -7.14 15.38 -6.39
N SER A 206 -7.37 14.93 -7.64
CA SER A 206 -6.69 15.45 -8.83
C SER A 206 -6.92 16.93 -9.12
N HIS A 207 -7.99 17.50 -8.54
CA HIS A 207 -8.27 18.92 -8.67
C HIS A 207 -7.39 19.82 -7.78
N TYR A 208 -6.57 19.27 -6.89
CA TYR A 208 -5.79 20.05 -5.91
C TYR A 208 -4.28 20.07 -6.22
N LYS A 209 -3.63 21.24 -6.10
CA LYS A 209 -2.17 21.37 -6.21
C LYS A 209 -1.45 20.57 -5.12
N PHE A 210 -1.95 20.66 -3.90
CA PHE A 210 -1.35 20.04 -2.73
C PHE A 210 -2.35 19.24 -1.92
N MET A 211 -1.84 18.30 -1.14
CA MET A 211 -2.63 17.62 -0.11
C MET A 211 -1.81 17.42 1.15
N ILE A 212 -2.39 17.75 2.29
CA ILE A 212 -1.76 17.51 3.59
C ILE A 212 -1.89 16.02 3.91
N CYS A 213 -0.76 15.34 3.92
CA CYS A 213 -0.60 13.89 4.14
C CYS A 213 0.05 13.60 5.49
N PHE A 214 -0.31 14.35 6.53
CA PHE A 214 0.22 14.16 7.87
C PHE A 214 -0.38 12.91 8.52
N GLU A 215 0.50 12.04 9.02
CA GLU A 215 0.10 10.86 9.76
C GLU A 215 -0.50 11.20 11.13
N ASN A 216 -1.15 10.22 11.77
CA ASN A 216 -1.71 10.40 13.11
C ASN A 216 -0.63 10.45 14.21
N SER A 217 0.60 10.04 13.89
CA SER A 217 1.77 10.04 14.77
C SER A 217 3.05 9.98 13.93
N SER A 218 4.17 10.38 14.52
CA SER A 218 5.48 10.16 13.90
C SER A 218 6.18 8.95 14.51
N GLN A 219 6.50 7.97 13.66
CA GLN A 219 7.25 6.76 14.02
C GLN A 219 8.01 6.24 12.78
N PRO A 220 9.23 5.71 12.95
CA PRO A 220 9.98 5.07 11.86
C PRO A 220 9.16 4.00 11.13
N ASN A 221 9.21 4.01 9.79
CA ASN A 221 8.45 3.11 8.92
C ASN A 221 6.91 3.21 9.02
N TYR A 222 6.36 4.16 9.77
CA TYR A 222 4.91 4.40 9.83
C TYR A 222 4.48 5.45 8.81
N TYR A 223 4.12 4.98 7.62
CA TYR A 223 3.51 5.77 6.56
C TYR A 223 2.36 5.00 5.93
N THR A 224 1.28 5.70 5.60
CA THR A 224 -0.01 5.10 5.28
C THR A 224 -0.46 5.44 3.85
N GLU A 225 -1.70 5.09 3.52
CA GLU A 225 -2.31 5.35 2.22
C GLU A 225 -2.37 6.84 1.86
N LYS A 226 -2.28 7.76 2.84
CA LYS A 226 -2.39 9.21 2.61
C LYS A 226 -1.37 9.72 1.61
N LEU A 227 -0.11 9.31 1.77
CA LEU A 227 0.97 9.68 0.87
C LEU A 227 0.73 9.10 -0.54
N MET A 228 0.34 7.82 -0.59
CA MET A 228 0.12 7.09 -1.84
C MET A 228 -1.06 7.66 -2.62
N ASN A 229 -2.18 7.95 -1.96
CA ASN A 229 -3.39 8.51 -2.56
C ASN A 229 -3.17 9.92 -3.10
N ALA A 230 -2.46 10.77 -2.36
CA ALA A 230 -2.08 12.09 -2.84
C ALA A 230 -1.25 11.99 -4.12
N TYR A 231 -0.18 11.20 -4.09
CA TYR A 231 0.69 11.06 -5.26
C TYR A 231 -0.07 10.45 -6.46
N TYR A 232 -0.82 9.36 -6.23
CA TYR A 232 -1.53 8.64 -7.28
C TYR A 232 -2.68 9.48 -7.88
N GLY A 233 -3.34 10.28 -7.05
CA GLY A 233 -4.34 11.27 -7.43
C GLY A 233 -3.75 12.50 -8.13
N GLY A 234 -2.44 12.58 -8.34
CA GLY A 234 -1.83 13.65 -9.13
C GLY A 234 -1.61 14.96 -8.38
N THR A 235 -1.62 14.95 -7.05
CA THR A 235 -1.31 16.12 -6.22
C THR A 235 0.08 16.03 -5.59
N ILE A 236 0.69 17.14 -5.18
CA ILE A 236 1.97 17.13 -4.45
C ILE A 236 1.68 16.87 -2.96
N PRO A 237 2.18 15.77 -2.37
CA PRO A 237 1.99 15.49 -0.95
C PRO A 237 2.77 16.46 -0.07
N ILE A 238 2.12 17.00 0.96
CA ILE A 238 2.76 17.70 2.09
C ILE A 238 2.77 16.74 3.28
N TYR A 239 3.93 16.14 3.55
CA TYR A 239 4.06 14.96 4.40
C TYR A 239 4.77 15.25 5.73
N TRP A 240 4.30 14.58 6.77
CA TRP A 240 4.89 14.48 8.11
C TRP A 240 4.44 13.15 8.73
N GLY A 241 5.35 12.43 9.37
CA GLY A 241 5.06 11.09 9.91
C GLY A 241 6.32 10.27 10.09
N ASP A 242 6.72 9.51 9.08
CA ASP A 242 7.92 8.68 9.12
C ASP A 242 9.22 9.52 9.07
N PRO A 243 10.07 9.52 10.11
CA PRO A 243 11.39 10.16 10.07
C PRO A 243 12.33 9.55 9.02
N LEU A 244 12.09 8.29 8.61
CA LEU A 244 12.90 7.55 7.65
C LEU A 244 12.30 7.55 6.23
N ILE A 245 11.35 8.44 5.94
CA ILE A 245 10.61 8.40 4.68
C ILE A 245 11.52 8.49 3.44
N PHE A 246 12.63 9.25 3.53
CA PHE A 246 13.60 9.42 2.44
C PHE A 246 14.50 8.19 2.20
N ASP A 247 14.41 7.16 3.05
CA ASP A 247 15.00 5.86 2.73
C ASP A 247 14.32 5.20 1.53
N LYS A 248 13.11 5.65 1.17
CA LYS A 248 12.27 5.06 0.13
C LYS A 248 11.78 6.11 -0.88
N VAL A 249 11.37 7.28 -0.38
CA VAL A 249 10.74 8.33 -1.17
C VAL A 249 11.77 9.32 -1.69
N ASN A 250 11.56 9.78 -2.92
CA ASN A 250 12.28 10.86 -3.55
C ASN A 250 11.92 12.21 -2.87
N PRO A 251 12.88 12.94 -2.26
CA PRO A 251 12.62 14.23 -1.64
C PRO A 251 12.10 15.28 -2.63
N ASP A 252 12.41 15.15 -3.92
CA ASP A 252 11.89 16.04 -4.94
C ASP A 252 10.42 15.79 -5.26
N ALA A 253 9.84 14.63 -4.91
CA ALA A 253 8.43 14.33 -5.19
C ALA A 253 7.45 14.82 -4.12
N ILE A 254 7.95 15.16 -2.92
CA ILE A 254 7.11 15.54 -1.78
C ILE A 254 7.59 16.83 -1.12
N LEU A 255 6.69 17.50 -0.41
CA LEU A 255 7.01 18.54 0.55
C LEU A 255 7.06 17.89 1.94
N TYR A 256 8.12 18.11 2.70
CA TYR A 256 8.36 17.36 3.94
C TYR A 256 8.54 18.27 5.13
N LEU A 257 7.88 17.93 6.24
CA LEU A 257 8.14 18.50 7.56
C LEU A 257 8.73 17.42 8.46
N LYS A 258 9.88 17.71 9.09
CA LYS A 258 10.53 16.78 10.02
C LYS A 258 9.70 16.59 11.30
N PRO A 259 9.76 15.43 11.98
CA PRO A 259 9.01 15.18 13.21
C PRO A 259 9.19 16.25 14.30
N GLU A 260 10.44 16.59 14.61
CA GLU A 260 10.83 17.54 15.64
C GLU A 260 10.87 18.99 15.10
N PHE A 261 9.82 19.41 14.39
CA PHE A 261 9.79 20.72 13.73
C PHE A 261 9.60 21.87 14.72
N THR A 262 10.22 22.99 14.40
CA THR A 262 10.02 24.29 15.05
C THR A 262 9.02 25.15 14.28
N LYS A 263 8.67 26.32 14.82
CA LYS A 263 7.87 27.30 14.10
C LYS A 263 8.55 27.77 12.80
N ASP A 264 9.88 27.91 12.82
CA ASP A 264 10.63 28.35 11.65
C ASP A 264 10.59 27.28 10.55
N ASP A 265 10.68 25.99 10.90
CA ASP A 265 10.52 24.90 9.94
C ASP A 265 9.12 24.92 9.26
N VAL A 266 8.06 25.26 10.01
CA VAL A 266 6.71 25.44 9.44
C VAL A 266 6.66 26.64 8.50
N ASN A 267 7.27 27.77 8.89
CA ASN A 267 7.34 28.97 8.06
C ASN A 267 8.12 28.73 6.76
N ASP A 268 9.21 28.00 6.82
CA ASP A 268 10.03 27.64 5.66
C ASP A 268 9.23 26.75 4.70
N LEU A 269 8.52 25.75 5.23
CA LEU A 269 7.67 24.88 4.44
C LEU A 269 6.52 25.64 3.78
N ILE A 270 5.84 26.55 4.51
CA ILE A 270 4.79 27.40 3.95
C ILE A 270 5.37 28.35 2.89
N SER A 271 6.59 28.84 3.08
CA SER A 271 7.28 29.68 2.09
C SER A 271 7.56 28.92 0.80
N GLU A 272 7.98 27.66 0.89
CA GLU A 272 8.16 26.79 -0.28
C GLU A 272 6.82 26.44 -0.95
N ILE A 273 5.77 26.16 -0.17
CA ILE A 273 4.40 25.96 -0.70
C ILE A 273 3.95 27.20 -1.45
N ARG A 274 4.15 28.41 -0.89
CA ARG A 274 3.82 29.67 -1.54
C ARG A 274 4.61 29.86 -2.83
N ARG A 275 5.91 29.54 -2.84
CA ARG A 275 6.73 29.60 -4.05
C ARG A 275 6.16 28.70 -5.14
N LEU A 276 5.86 27.44 -4.84
CA LEU A 276 5.26 26.49 -5.78
C LEU A 276 3.81 26.85 -6.18
N ASP A 277 3.06 27.49 -5.29
CA ASP A 277 1.70 27.95 -5.62
C ASP A 277 1.72 29.06 -6.67
N ASN A 278 2.76 29.91 -6.69
CA ASN A 278 2.89 31.08 -7.56
C ASN A 278 3.91 30.93 -8.72
N ASP A 279 4.59 29.79 -8.82
CA ASP A 279 5.55 29.46 -9.88
C ASP A 279 5.16 28.13 -10.51
N ASP A 280 4.46 28.19 -11.63
CA ASP A 280 3.94 27.01 -12.33
C ASP A 280 5.05 26.10 -12.86
N ASP A 281 6.22 26.64 -13.24
CA ASP A 281 7.32 25.83 -13.76
C ASP A 281 8.01 25.08 -12.64
N ALA A 282 8.22 25.74 -11.48
CA ALA A 282 8.70 25.06 -10.29
C ALA A 282 7.71 24.00 -9.78
N TYR A 283 6.41 24.30 -9.80
CA TYR A 283 5.36 23.34 -9.47
C TYR A 283 5.40 22.14 -10.42
N ARG A 284 5.40 22.38 -11.74
CA ARG A 284 5.46 21.32 -12.76
C ARG A 284 6.69 20.44 -12.61
N LYS A 285 7.85 21.05 -12.34
CA LYS A 285 9.09 20.31 -12.08
C LYS A 285 8.92 19.36 -10.90
N LYS A 286 8.46 19.86 -9.74
CA LYS A 286 8.25 19.05 -8.54
C LYS A 286 7.16 17.99 -8.71
N HIS A 287 6.05 18.37 -9.34
CA HIS A 287 4.92 17.50 -9.67
C HIS A 287 5.34 16.34 -10.58
N SER A 288 6.27 16.55 -11.51
CA SER A 288 6.68 15.48 -12.42
C SER A 288 7.58 14.43 -11.78
N CYS A 289 8.16 14.66 -10.60
CA CYS A 289 9.14 13.76 -9.99
C CYS A 289 8.51 12.40 -9.56
N PRO A 290 9.11 11.24 -9.93
CA PRO A 290 8.74 9.92 -9.41
C PRO A 290 8.72 9.85 -7.89
N LEU A 291 7.78 9.11 -7.29
CA LEU A 291 7.62 9.01 -5.83
C LEU A 291 8.77 8.26 -5.20
N PHE A 292 9.09 7.06 -5.71
CA PHE A 292 10.14 6.24 -5.14
C PHE A 292 11.47 6.54 -5.82
N LYS A 293 12.53 6.59 -5.01
CA LYS A 293 13.87 6.86 -5.50
C LYS A 293 14.41 5.68 -6.32
N ASN A 294 15.41 5.95 -7.15
CA ASN A 294 16.15 4.94 -7.92
C ASN A 294 15.31 4.13 -8.93
N GLY A 295 14.08 4.55 -9.23
CA GLY A 295 13.21 3.86 -10.20
C GLY A 295 12.84 2.44 -9.77
N GLN A 296 12.82 2.16 -8.46
CA GLN A 296 12.48 0.85 -7.91
C GLN A 296 11.41 0.98 -6.83
N LEU A 297 10.50 0.01 -6.79
CA LEU A 297 9.59 -0.14 -5.66
C LEU A 297 10.40 -0.56 -4.43
N PRO A 298 10.13 0.00 -3.24
CA PRO A 298 10.69 -0.52 -2.00
C PRO A 298 10.28 -1.98 -1.81
N ASP A 299 11.12 -2.78 -1.15
CA ASP A 299 10.89 -4.23 -1.04
C ASP A 299 9.54 -4.60 -0.43
N CYS A 300 9.00 -3.77 0.47
CA CYS A 300 7.68 -3.97 1.06
C CYS A 300 6.51 -3.80 0.06
N PHE A 301 6.76 -3.36 -1.18
CA PHE A 301 5.76 -3.26 -2.27
C PHE A 301 5.93 -4.35 -3.33
N ASP A 302 6.82 -5.32 -3.12
CA ASP A 302 7.14 -6.39 -4.09
C ASP A 302 6.83 -7.76 -3.47
N ILE A 303 5.78 -8.42 -3.99
CA ILE A 303 5.27 -9.69 -3.47
C ILE A 303 6.36 -10.76 -3.40
N ASP A 304 7.23 -10.86 -4.40
CA ASP A 304 8.25 -11.90 -4.44
C ASP A 304 9.37 -11.62 -3.44
N LYS A 305 9.74 -10.36 -3.24
CA LYS A 305 10.71 -9.98 -2.21
C LYS A 305 10.16 -10.18 -0.79
N ILE A 306 8.90 -9.83 -0.56
CA ILE A 306 8.22 -10.08 0.73
C ILE A 306 8.20 -11.59 0.99
N ARG A 307 7.77 -12.40 0.02
CA ARG A 307 7.72 -13.87 0.16
C ARG A 307 9.08 -14.45 0.53
N LYS A 308 10.14 -14.08 -0.21
CA LYS A 308 11.50 -14.55 0.08
C LYS A 308 11.96 -14.14 1.49
N LEU A 309 11.65 -12.91 1.90
CA LEU A 309 11.99 -12.42 3.23
C LEU A 309 11.24 -13.20 4.32
N VAL A 310 9.96 -13.51 4.10
CA VAL A 310 9.17 -14.35 5.01
C VAL A 310 9.79 -15.73 5.11
N GLU A 311 10.07 -16.39 3.99
CA GLU A 311 10.70 -17.73 3.94
C GLU A 311 12.01 -17.78 4.73
N MET A 312 12.88 -16.76 4.58
CA MET A 312 14.15 -16.66 5.31
C MET A 312 13.98 -16.48 6.83
N LYS A 313 12.85 -15.93 7.28
CA LYS A 313 12.61 -15.58 8.69
C LYS A 313 11.91 -16.70 9.47
N ILE A 314 11.21 -17.57 8.77
CA ILE A 314 10.47 -18.71 9.34
C ILE A 314 11.22 -20.05 9.18
N SER A 315 12.28 -20.09 8.36
CA SER A 315 13.17 -21.25 8.18
C SER A 315 14.13 -21.42 9.35
#